data_AF-A0A2S7QH06-F1
#
_entry.id   AF-A0A2S7QH06-F1
#
_cell.length_a   1.000
_cell.length_b   1.000
_cell.length_c   1.000
_cell.angle_alpha   90.00
_cell.angle_beta   90.00
_cell.angle_gamma   90.00
#
_symmetry.space_group_name_H-M   'P 1'
#
loop_
_entity.id
_entity.type
_entity.pdbx_description
1 polymer ?
#
loop_
_entity_poly.entity_id
_entity_poly.type
_entity_poly.pdbx_seq_one_letter_code
_entity_poly.pdbx_strand_id
1 'polypeptide(L)'
;MAYPDQRKHTNQHSAGYLDETEKQLLNAGLPEYYSHIVSLYDKERIHSYVIDFSRLALQFIKPSSPSSSSLSSTDALRTEMHSRLFFAALHTSRFDLAHSTLSLISDSALQTSSLRSLITKMCEANHASQLVALPFIGLQDQVDDILAQKCRAVVEVATGIPWHKVLTAISAAPQPWDGKGWGN
;
A
#
# COMPACT_ATOMS: atom_id res chain seq x y z
N MET A 1 41.01 -18.07 -41.04
CA MET A 1 39.62 -17.57 -41.17
C MET A 1 38.73 -18.45 -40.33
N ALA A 2 38.25 -17.94 -39.20
CA ALA A 2 37.10 -18.47 -38.46
C ALA A 2 36.71 -17.39 -37.43
N TYR A 3 35.67 -16.60 -37.73
CA TYR A 3 34.94 -15.86 -36.71
C TYR A 3 33.86 -16.80 -36.16
N PRO A 4 33.74 -17.00 -34.85
CA PRO A 4 32.60 -17.71 -34.30
C PRO A 4 31.39 -16.76 -34.31
N ASP A 5 30.49 -16.98 -35.27
CA ASP A 5 29.14 -16.45 -35.22
C ASP A 5 28.19 -17.50 -34.62
N GLN A 6 27.09 -16.99 -34.07
CA GLN A 6 25.87 -17.68 -33.67
C GLN A 6 25.87 -18.39 -32.31
N ARG A 7 25.38 -17.64 -31.31
CA ARG A 7 24.03 -17.86 -30.71
C ARG A 7 23.67 -16.70 -29.78
N LYS A 8 23.46 -15.52 -30.35
CA LYS A 8 22.81 -14.38 -29.69
C LYS A 8 21.34 -14.29 -30.10
N HIS A 9 20.66 -15.44 -30.15
CA HIS A 9 19.24 -15.53 -30.50
C HIS A 9 18.39 -15.75 -29.25
N THR A 10 18.24 -14.76 -28.38
CA THR A 10 17.12 -14.76 -27.40
C THR A 10 16.70 -13.37 -26.91
N ASN A 11 17.45 -12.29 -27.14
CA ASN A 11 17.12 -10.96 -26.61
C ASN A 11 16.67 -9.93 -27.65
N GLN A 12 16.07 -10.37 -28.76
CA GLN A 12 15.87 -9.50 -29.92
C GLN A 12 14.40 -9.19 -30.26
N HIS A 13 13.46 -9.19 -29.30
CA HIS A 13 12.10 -8.69 -29.58
C HIS A 13 11.48 -7.82 -28.46
N SER A 14 12.16 -7.67 -27.32
CA SER A 14 11.64 -6.92 -26.16
C SER A 14 12.62 -5.92 -25.57
N ALA A 15 13.67 -5.52 -26.31
CA ALA A 15 14.72 -4.61 -25.85
C ALA A 15 15.37 -4.97 -24.49
N GLY A 16 15.28 -6.22 -24.03
CA GLY A 16 15.73 -6.65 -22.69
C GLY A 16 14.81 -6.25 -21.52
N TYR A 17 13.64 -5.66 -21.79
CA TYR A 17 12.68 -5.23 -20.77
C TYR A 17 11.72 -6.34 -20.31
N LEU A 18 11.57 -7.41 -21.08
CA LEU A 18 10.66 -8.52 -20.78
C LEU A 18 11.45 -9.79 -20.51
N ASP A 19 11.25 -10.39 -19.34
CA ASP A 19 11.69 -11.75 -19.04
C ASP A 19 10.81 -12.79 -19.76
N GLU A 20 11.34 -14.00 -20.02
CA GLU A 20 10.60 -15.04 -20.75
C GLU A 20 9.32 -15.48 -19.99
N THR A 21 9.32 -15.32 -18.66
CA THR A 21 8.16 -15.55 -17.79
C THR A 21 7.09 -14.45 -17.94
N GLU A 22 7.50 -13.19 -18.04
CA GLU A 22 6.62 -12.02 -18.23
C GLU A 22 5.96 -12.05 -19.61
N LYS A 23 6.65 -12.61 -20.60
CA LYS A 23 6.12 -12.85 -21.95
C LYS A 23 4.96 -13.86 -21.97
N GLN A 24 4.95 -14.83 -21.05
CA GLN A 24 3.84 -15.78 -20.93
C GLN A 24 2.61 -15.13 -20.26
N LEU A 25 2.84 -14.16 -19.37
CA LEU A 25 1.78 -13.42 -18.67
C LEU A 25 1.07 -12.40 -19.57
N LEU A 26 1.72 -11.93 -20.64
CA LEU A 26 1.14 -11.03 -21.65
C LEU A 26 -0.11 -11.59 -22.37
N ASN A 27 -0.39 -12.89 -22.26
CA ASN A 27 -1.62 -13.53 -22.76
C ASN A 27 -2.50 -14.15 -21.65
N ALA A 28 -2.18 -13.94 -20.38
CA ALA A 28 -2.92 -14.50 -19.25
C ALA A 28 -4.16 -13.68 -18.87
N GLY A 29 -4.19 -12.41 -19.27
CA GLY A 29 -5.33 -11.52 -19.05
C GLY A 29 -4.91 -10.06 -18.95
N LEU A 30 -5.91 -9.19 -19.03
CA LEU A 30 -5.72 -7.75 -18.89
C LEU A 30 -5.18 -7.31 -17.50
N PRO A 31 -5.59 -7.90 -16.35
CA PRO A 31 -5.02 -7.52 -15.06
C PRO A 31 -3.55 -7.95 -14.89
N GLU A 32 -3.14 -9.08 -15.46
CA GLU A 32 -1.76 -9.57 -15.46
C GLU A 32 -0.85 -8.65 -16.28
N TYR A 33 -1.36 -8.16 -17.42
CA TYR A 33 -0.65 -7.16 -18.22
C TYR A 33 -0.41 -5.86 -17.45
N TYR A 34 -1.44 -5.32 -16.78
CA TYR A 34 -1.27 -4.12 -15.96
C TYR A 34 -0.37 -4.34 -14.75
N SER A 35 -0.41 -5.51 -14.12
CA SER A 35 0.53 -5.88 -13.05
C SER A 35 2.00 -5.81 -13.52
N HIS A 36 2.26 -6.29 -14.74
CA HIS A 36 3.58 -6.19 -15.34
C HIS A 36 3.97 -4.73 -15.65
N ILE A 37 3.08 -3.92 -16.21
CA ILE A 37 3.36 -2.48 -16.41
C ILE A 37 3.71 -1.81 -15.08
N VAL A 38 2.98 -2.14 -14.01
CA VAL A 38 3.26 -1.65 -12.67
C VAL A 38 4.67 -2.06 -12.22
N SER A 39 5.11 -3.30 -12.47
CA SER A 39 6.47 -3.75 -12.10
C SER A 39 7.57 -2.97 -12.83
N LEU A 40 7.33 -2.59 -14.09
CA LEU A 40 8.27 -1.76 -14.86
C LEU A 40 8.40 -0.36 -14.28
N TYR A 41 7.28 0.31 -13.98
CA TYR A 41 7.31 1.65 -13.41
C TYR A 41 7.84 1.68 -11.97
N ASP A 42 7.65 0.60 -11.22
CA ASP A 42 8.21 0.47 -9.87
C ASP A 42 9.74 0.38 -9.90
N LYS A 43 10.32 -0.34 -10.88
CA LYS A 43 11.78 -0.37 -11.13
C LYS A 43 12.35 1.02 -11.41
N GLU A 44 11.64 1.82 -12.20
CA GLU A 44 12.03 3.20 -12.57
C GLU A 44 11.62 4.25 -11.51
N ARG A 45 11.08 3.84 -10.36
CA ARG A 45 10.62 4.72 -9.25
C ARG A 45 9.57 5.76 -9.67
N ILE A 46 8.80 5.50 -10.73
CA ILE A 46 7.76 6.42 -11.21
C ILE A 46 6.42 6.07 -10.58
N HIS A 47 6.29 6.38 -9.29
CA HIS A 47 5.17 5.97 -8.45
C HIS A 47 3.80 6.52 -8.90
N SER A 48 3.75 7.66 -9.62
CA SER A 48 2.48 8.21 -10.10
C SER A 48 1.77 7.26 -11.08
N TYR A 49 2.52 6.69 -12.04
CA TYR A 49 1.96 5.73 -12.99
C TYR A 49 1.66 4.39 -12.32
N VAL A 50 2.46 3.99 -11.32
CA VAL A 50 2.16 2.78 -10.53
C VAL A 50 0.76 2.87 -9.93
N ILE A 51 0.36 4.02 -9.38
CA ILE A 51 -0.97 4.22 -8.80
C ILE A 51 -2.07 4.03 -9.86
N ASP A 52 -1.93 4.68 -11.02
CA ASP A 52 -2.96 4.67 -12.06
C ASP A 52 -3.12 3.27 -12.67
N PHE A 53 -2.00 2.60 -13.01
CA PHE A 53 -2.05 1.26 -13.57
C PHE A 53 -2.47 0.19 -12.56
N SER A 54 -2.14 0.35 -11.27
CA SER A 54 -2.64 -0.56 -10.22
C SER A 54 -4.15 -0.46 -10.08
N ARG A 55 -4.71 0.75 -10.16
CA ARG A 55 -6.18 0.95 -10.14
C ARG A 55 -6.87 0.35 -11.36
N LEU A 56 -6.28 0.54 -12.54
CA LEU A 56 -6.77 -0.10 -13.76
C LEU A 56 -6.75 -1.62 -13.63
N ALA A 57 -5.65 -2.21 -13.15
CA ALA A 57 -5.56 -3.65 -12.90
C ALA A 57 -6.72 -4.13 -12.01
N LEU A 58 -6.92 -3.47 -10.86
CA LEU A 58 -7.99 -3.79 -9.90
C LEU A 58 -9.39 -3.72 -10.52
N GLN A 59 -9.64 -2.81 -11.47
CA GLN A 59 -10.93 -2.69 -12.17
C GLN A 59 -11.22 -3.91 -13.06
N PHE A 60 -10.18 -4.51 -13.65
CA PHE A 60 -10.32 -5.67 -14.53
C PHE A 60 -10.24 -7.01 -13.81
N ILE A 61 -9.84 -7.03 -12.53
CA ILE A 61 -9.95 -8.22 -11.69
C ILE A 61 -11.43 -8.47 -11.41
N LYS A 62 -12.03 -9.38 -12.16
CA LYS A 62 -13.41 -9.82 -11.94
C LYS A 62 -13.52 -10.47 -10.55
N PRO A 63 -14.54 -10.15 -9.74
CA PRO A 63 -14.89 -10.99 -8.59
C PRO A 63 -15.36 -12.33 -9.15
N SER A 64 -14.49 -13.35 -9.08
CA SER A 64 -14.78 -14.63 -9.72
C SER A 64 -15.87 -15.38 -8.94
N SER A 65 -16.79 -16.01 -9.67
CA SER A 65 -17.78 -16.92 -9.11
C SER A 65 -17.10 -18.04 -8.30
N PRO A 66 -17.68 -18.48 -7.16
CA PRO A 66 -17.06 -19.43 -6.22
C PRO A 66 -16.71 -20.82 -6.80
N SER A 67 -16.99 -21.08 -8.08
CA SER A 67 -16.77 -22.35 -8.77
C SER A 67 -15.45 -22.44 -9.56
N SER A 68 -14.62 -21.40 -9.57
CA SER A 68 -13.37 -21.37 -10.35
C SER A 68 -12.13 -21.58 -9.46
N SER A 69 -11.35 -22.62 -9.75
CA SER A 69 -10.05 -22.92 -9.11
C SER A 69 -9.01 -21.80 -9.26
N SER A 70 -9.28 -20.81 -10.12
CA SER A 70 -8.48 -19.60 -10.31
C SER A 70 -8.60 -18.57 -9.16
N LEU A 71 -9.45 -18.82 -8.15
CA LEU A 71 -9.70 -17.90 -7.03
C LEU A 71 -8.41 -17.45 -6.32
N SER A 72 -7.48 -18.39 -6.10
CA SER A 72 -6.23 -18.08 -5.38
C SER A 72 -5.31 -17.14 -6.16
N SER A 73 -5.22 -17.27 -7.50
CA SER A 73 -4.33 -16.45 -8.30
C SER A 73 -4.86 -15.03 -8.49
N THR A 74 -6.18 -14.86 -8.64
CA THR A 74 -6.79 -13.54 -8.80
C THR A 74 -6.85 -12.77 -7.48
N ASP A 75 -7.06 -13.46 -6.35
CA ASP A 75 -7.00 -12.84 -5.01
C ASP A 75 -5.57 -12.47 -4.62
N ALA A 76 -4.57 -13.29 -4.98
CA ALA A 76 -3.16 -12.96 -4.80
C ALA A 76 -2.77 -11.72 -5.61
N LEU A 77 -3.17 -11.66 -6.90
CA LEU A 77 -2.92 -10.49 -7.74
C LEU A 77 -3.61 -9.25 -7.19
N ARG A 78 -4.86 -9.36 -6.71
CA ARG A 78 -5.56 -8.23 -6.08
C ARG A 78 -4.80 -7.70 -4.86
N THR A 79 -4.34 -8.60 -3.99
CA THR A 79 -3.59 -8.25 -2.77
C THR A 79 -2.25 -7.60 -3.11
N GLU A 80 -1.57 -8.13 -4.13
CA GLU A 80 -0.33 -7.55 -4.66
C GLU A 80 -0.55 -6.13 -5.19
N MET A 81 -1.60 -5.93 -6.00
CA MET A 81 -1.92 -4.61 -6.56
C MET A 81 -2.27 -3.60 -5.46
N HIS A 82 -3.04 -4.00 -4.43
CA HIS A 82 -3.30 -3.14 -3.27
C HIS A 82 -2.02 -2.77 -2.53
N SER A 83 -1.10 -3.72 -2.34
CA SER A 83 0.20 -3.48 -1.68
C SER A 83 1.04 -2.45 -2.46
N ARG A 84 1.20 -2.65 -3.76
CA ARG A 84 2.00 -1.75 -4.62
C ARG A 84 1.40 -0.36 -4.70
N LEU A 85 0.08 -0.28 -4.85
CA LEU A 85 -0.66 0.98 -4.86
C LEU A 85 -0.45 1.73 -3.53
N PHE A 86 -0.55 1.01 -2.41
CA PHE A 86 -0.33 1.60 -1.08
C PHE A 86 1.08 2.18 -0.94
N PHE A 87 2.12 1.42 -1.27
CA PHE A 87 3.51 1.92 -1.19
C PHE A 87 3.77 3.09 -2.14
N ALA A 88 3.23 3.04 -3.37
CA ALA A 88 3.33 4.17 -4.30
C ALA A 88 2.60 5.43 -3.79
N ALA A 89 1.44 5.26 -3.13
CA ALA A 89 0.72 6.35 -2.48
C ALA A 89 1.52 6.93 -1.29
N LEU A 90 2.20 6.09 -0.51
CA LEU A 90 3.12 6.54 0.55
C LEU A 90 4.29 7.36 -0.02
N HIS A 91 4.90 6.89 -1.11
CA HIS A 91 6.03 7.58 -1.75
C HIS A 91 5.63 8.92 -2.39
N THR A 92 4.37 9.07 -2.79
CA THR A 92 3.83 10.31 -3.36
C THR A 92 3.16 11.22 -2.32
N SER A 93 3.24 10.86 -1.03
CA SER A 93 2.61 11.58 0.10
C SER A 93 1.09 11.77 -0.07
N ARG A 94 0.43 10.89 -0.82
CA ARG A 94 -1.03 10.89 -1.00
C ARG A 94 -1.70 10.06 0.09
N PHE A 95 -1.73 10.61 1.31
CA PHE A 95 -2.16 9.88 2.50
C PHE A 95 -3.63 9.47 2.50
N ASP A 96 -4.53 10.28 1.93
CA ASP A 96 -5.96 9.93 1.78
C ASP A 96 -6.14 8.67 0.94
N LEU A 97 -5.37 8.59 -0.15
CA LEU A 97 -5.38 7.47 -1.08
C LEU A 97 -4.85 6.20 -0.39
N ALA A 98 -3.72 6.33 0.32
CA ALA A 98 -3.15 5.24 1.10
C ALA A 98 -4.13 4.71 2.16
N HIS A 99 -4.83 5.61 2.87
CA HIS A 99 -5.85 5.24 3.85
C HIS A 99 -7.02 4.47 3.22
N SER A 100 -7.58 4.97 2.12
CA SER A 100 -8.64 4.24 1.40
C SER A 100 -8.17 2.85 0.96
N THR A 101 -6.94 2.72 0.48
CA THR A 101 -6.45 1.40 0.06
C THR A 101 -6.19 0.45 1.22
N LEU A 102 -5.80 0.97 2.37
CA LEU A 102 -5.60 0.18 3.58
C LEU A 102 -6.91 -0.43 4.08
N SER A 103 -8.03 0.28 3.96
CA SER A 103 -9.36 -0.25 4.27
C SER A 103 -9.82 -1.36 3.31
N LEU A 104 -9.22 -1.46 2.12
CA LEU A 104 -9.52 -2.48 1.11
C LEU A 104 -8.64 -3.73 1.23
N ILE A 105 -7.55 -3.68 2.00
CA ILE A 105 -6.70 -4.84 2.25
C ILE A 105 -7.41 -5.78 3.23
N SER A 106 -7.75 -6.98 2.76
CA SER A 106 -8.42 -8.00 3.58
C SER A 106 -7.50 -8.75 4.54
N ASP A 107 -6.19 -8.80 4.24
CA ASP A 107 -5.21 -9.47 5.08
C ASP A 107 -4.82 -8.59 6.28
N SER A 108 -5.15 -9.05 7.49
CA SER A 108 -4.90 -8.31 8.73
C SER A 108 -3.41 -8.09 9.04
N ALA A 109 -2.54 -9.03 8.68
CA ALA A 109 -1.10 -8.91 8.90
C ALA A 109 -0.50 -7.85 7.95
N LEU A 110 -0.90 -7.90 6.68
CA LEU A 110 -0.52 -6.90 5.68
C LEU A 110 -1.10 -5.52 6.02
N GLN A 111 -2.34 -5.46 6.49
CA GLN A 111 -2.98 -4.22 6.92
C GLN A 111 -2.22 -3.58 8.09
N THR A 112 -1.85 -4.35 9.11
CA THR A 112 -1.11 -3.84 10.28
C THR A 112 0.29 -3.33 9.89
N SER A 113 1.01 -4.06 9.02
CA SER A 113 2.34 -3.64 8.55
C SER A 113 2.28 -2.38 7.66
N SER A 114 1.28 -2.30 6.80
CA SER A 114 0.99 -1.12 5.98
C SER A 114 0.64 0.08 6.87
N LEU A 115 -0.24 -0.10 7.86
CA LEU A 115 -0.63 0.92 8.82
C LEU A 115 0.59 1.47 9.58
N ARG A 116 1.45 0.60 10.09
CA ARG A 116 2.70 1.00 10.76
C ARG A 116 3.60 1.82 9.83
N SER A 117 3.69 1.46 8.56
CA SER A 117 4.47 2.18 7.55
C SER A 117 3.86 3.56 7.24
N LEU A 118 2.54 3.64 7.13
CA LEU A 118 1.79 4.90 6.95
C LEU A 118 2.05 5.86 8.10
N ILE A 119 1.82 5.43 9.35
CA ILE A 119 2.03 6.26 10.55
C ILE A 119 3.48 6.72 10.61
N THR A 120 4.44 5.81 10.40
CA THR A 120 5.87 6.17 10.44
C THR A 120 6.19 7.25 9.41
N LYS A 121 5.72 7.11 8.17
CA LYS A 121 5.98 8.10 7.10
C LYS A 121 5.26 9.43 7.34
N MET A 122 4.03 9.41 7.84
CA MET A 122 3.31 10.64 8.19
C MET A 122 3.97 11.39 9.35
N CYS A 123 4.48 10.66 10.35
CA CYS A 123 5.25 11.23 11.46
C CYS A 123 6.58 11.83 11.00
N GLU A 124 7.34 11.12 10.16
CA GLU A 124 8.59 11.62 9.55
C GLU A 124 8.35 12.89 8.72
N ALA A 125 7.23 12.94 7.99
CA ALA A 125 6.88 14.07 7.15
C ALA A 125 6.23 15.24 7.91
N ASN A 126 6.11 15.20 9.25
CA ASN A 126 5.47 16.20 10.09
C ASN A 126 3.98 16.49 9.74
N HIS A 127 3.27 15.51 9.16
CA HIS A 127 1.84 15.63 8.80
C HIS A 127 0.93 15.13 9.95
N ALA A 128 1.32 15.39 11.20
CA ALA A 128 0.59 14.91 12.38
C ALA A 128 -0.85 15.44 12.45
N SER A 129 -1.11 16.66 11.99
CA SER A 129 -2.46 17.25 11.94
C SER A 129 -3.39 16.56 10.95
N GLN A 130 -2.86 16.04 9.83
CA GLN A 130 -3.65 15.26 8.86
C GLN A 130 -3.94 13.86 9.37
N LEU A 131 -3.05 13.29 10.20
CA LEU A 131 -3.28 12.00 10.84
C LEU A 131 -4.51 12.05 11.77
N VAL A 132 -4.71 13.15 12.50
CA VAL A 132 -5.89 13.36 13.36
C VAL A 132 -7.18 13.55 12.56
N ALA A 133 -7.08 14.08 11.34
CA ALA A 133 -8.23 14.35 10.48
C ALA A 133 -8.73 13.10 9.72
N LEU A 134 -7.92 12.04 9.65
CA LEU A 134 -8.28 10.82 8.93
C LEU A 134 -9.19 9.91 9.79
N PRO A 135 -10.37 9.51 9.30
CA PRO A 135 -11.28 8.65 10.04
C PRO A 135 -10.81 7.19 9.97
N PHE A 136 -9.99 6.76 10.95
CA PHE A 136 -9.57 5.36 11.10
C PHE A 136 -10.69 4.50 11.71
N ILE A 137 -11.81 4.33 11.02
CA ILE A 137 -12.96 3.57 11.54
C ILE A 137 -12.55 2.10 11.77
N GLY A 138 -12.65 1.62 13.01
CA GLY A 138 -12.33 0.23 13.39
C GLY A 138 -10.84 -0.11 13.51
N LEU A 139 -9.94 0.84 13.25
CA LEU A 139 -8.48 0.68 13.35
C LEU A 139 -7.85 1.57 14.43
N GLN A 140 -8.68 2.28 15.22
CA GLN A 140 -8.24 3.27 16.20
C GLN A 140 -7.33 2.66 17.27
N ASP A 141 -7.71 1.51 17.84
CA ASP A 141 -6.90 0.83 18.86
C ASP A 141 -5.50 0.45 18.34
N GLN A 142 -5.41 0.00 17.08
CA GLN A 142 -4.12 -0.36 16.46
C GLN A 142 -3.26 0.86 16.16
N VAL A 143 -3.89 1.96 15.71
CA VAL A 143 -3.22 3.25 15.51
C VAL A 143 -2.65 3.75 16.83
N ASP A 144 -3.45 3.71 17.90
CA ASP A 144 -3.05 4.15 19.24
C ASP A 144 -1.92 3.29 19.82
N ASP A 145 -1.97 1.98 19.66
CA ASP A 145 -0.90 1.07 20.08
C ASP A 145 0.43 1.36 19.36
N ILE A 146 0.37 1.59 18.04
CA ILE A 146 1.55 1.90 17.23
C ILE A 146 2.10 3.28 17.57
N LEU A 147 1.22 4.28 17.78
CA LEU A 147 1.61 5.61 18.23
C LEU A 147 2.23 5.53 19.64
N ALA A 148 1.66 4.78 20.57
CA ALA A 148 2.21 4.58 21.90
C ALA A 148 3.59 3.90 21.84
N GLN A 149 3.77 2.91 20.97
CA GLN A 149 5.07 2.27 20.73
C GLN A 149 6.10 3.26 20.18
N LYS A 150 5.71 4.09 19.21
CA LYS A 150 6.59 5.12 18.63
C LYS A 150 6.91 6.22 19.63
N CYS A 151 5.94 6.66 20.43
CA CYS A 151 6.15 7.61 21.52
C CYS A 151 7.17 7.07 22.52
N ARG A 152 7.06 5.79 22.95
CA ARG A 152 8.07 5.17 23.83
C ARG A 152 9.46 5.18 23.20
N ALA A 153 9.57 4.84 21.91
CA ALA A 153 10.84 4.82 21.19
C ALA A 153 11.45 6.22 20.96
N VAL A 154 10.63 7.25 20.72
CA VAL A 154 11.08 8.63 20.50
C VAL A 154 11.37 9.36 21.82
N VAL A 155 10.71 9.00 22.92
CA VAL A 155 11.03 9.51 24.26
C VAL A 155 12.43 9.07 24.72
N GLU A 156 12.92 7.89 24.30
CA GLU A 156 14.30 7.47 24.55
C GLU A 156 15.33 8.23 23.68
N VAL A 157 14.95 8.64 22.46
CA VAL A 157 15.81 9.38 21.53
C VAL A 157 15.42 10.85 21.55
N ALA A 158 15.90 11.58 22.55
CA ALA A 158 15.65 13.00 22.81
C ALA A 158 15.68 13.89 21.55
N THR A 159 14.56 13.99 20.84
CA THR A 159 14.36 14.86 19.68
C THR A 159 12.97 15.48 19.75
N GLY A 160 12.89 16.60 20.48
CA GLY A 160 12.18 17.83 20.13
C GLY A 160 10.68 17.86 19.77
N ILE A 161 9.97 16.75 19.57
CA ILE A 161 8.56 16.78 19.16
C ILE A 161 7.69 16.50 20.39
N PRO A 162 6.89 17.48 20.86
CA PRO A 162 6.06 17.32 22.05
C PRO A 162 4.78 16.53 21.73
N TRP A 163 4.93 15.20 21.68
CA TRP A 163 3.87 14.21 21.42
C TRP A 163 2.66 14.30 22.37
N HIS A 164 2.85 14.84 23.58
CA HIS A 164 1.76 15.09 24.52
C HIS A 164 0.67 16.02 23.94
N LYS A 165 1.05 16.97 23.06
CA LYS A 165 0.07 17.88 22.43
C LYS A 165 -0.79 17.19 21.36
N VAL A 166 -0.24 16.18 20.70
CA VAL A 166 -0.95 15.40 19.66
C VAL A 166 -1.97 14.45 20.31
N LEU A 167 -1.60 13.81 21.42
CA LEU A 167 -2.51 12.96 22.20
C LEU A 167 -3.69 13.76 22.79
N THR A 168 -3.43 14.94 23.35
CA THR A 168 -4.52 15.79 23.85
C THR A 168 -5.43 16.31 22.73
N ALA A 169 -4.90 16.50 21.51
CA ALA A 169 -5.71 16.95 20.37
C ALA A 169 -6.62 15.82 19.84
N ILE A 170 -6.13 14.57 19.83
CA ILE A 170 -6.91 13.41 19.40
C ILE A 170 -7.98 13.08 20.44
N SER A 171 -7.66 13.09 21.74
CA SER A 171 -8.65 12.81 22.79
C SER A 171 -9.67 13.93 22.99
N ALA A 172 -9.35 15.16 22.57
CA ALA A 172 -10.27 16.31 22.64
C ALA A 172 -11.11 16.50 21.36
N ALA A 173 -10.86 15.75 20.29
CA ALA A 173 -11.74 15.72 19.13
C ALA A 173 -13.01 14.94 19.50
N PRO A 174 -14.19 15.60 19.55
CA PRO A 174 -15.41 14.97 20.06
C PRO A 174 -15.88 13.85 19.14
N GLN A 175 -15.80 12.60 19.61
CA GLN A 175 -16.54 11.48 19.03
C GLN A 175 -17.99 11.53 19.55
N PRO A 176 -19.01 11.50 18.68
CA PRO A 176 -20.42 11.51 19.06
C PRO A 176 -20.88 10.11 19.48
N TRP A 177 -20.57 9.70 20.70
CA TRP A 177 -21.25 8.59 21.37
C TRP A 177 -21.68 9.04 22.76
N ASP A 178 -22.66 9.93 22.75
CA ASP A 178 -23.53 10.15 23.90
C ASP A 178 -24.23 8.82 24.23
N GLY A 179 -24.19 8.41 25.50
CA GLY A 179 -25.08 7.36 26.00
C GLY A 179 -24.49 6.39 27.01
N LYS A 180 -24.32 6.87 28.25
CA LYS A 180 -24.49 6.20 29.57
C LYS A 180 -23.53 6.88 30.54
N GLY A 181 -23.98 7.83 31.36
CA GLY A 181 -24.93 7.58 32.44
C GLY A 181 -24.17 7.56 33.75
N TRP A 182 -23.70 8.73 34.19
CA TRP A 182 -23.27 8.93 35.58
C TRP A 182 -24.49 9.45 36.34
N GLY A 183 -25.16 8.55 37.06
CA GLY A 183 -26.15 8.89 38.08
C GLY A 183 -25.62 8.41 39.42
N ASN A 184 -25.45 9.35 40.34
CA ASN A 184 -25.32 9.11 41.78
C ASN A 184 -26.44 8.23 42.32
#